data_AF-A0A8S3K6R5-F1
#
_entry.id   AF-A0A8S3K6R5-F1
#
_cell.length_a   1.000
_cell.length_b   1.000
_cell.length_c   1.000
_cell.angle_alpha   90.00
_cell.angle_beta   90.00
_cell.angle_gamma   90.00
#
_symmetry.space_group_name_H-M   'P 1'
#
loop_
_entity.id
_entity.type
_entity.pdbx_description
1 polymer ?
#
loop_
_entity_poly.entity_id
_entity_poly.type
_entity_poly.pdbx_seq_one_letter_code
_entity_poly.pdbx_strand_id
1 'polypeptide(L)'
;MIYYLKLQQQLWQDYYDLGIKDGVWAPRISKVKAKEHNTCLSYGRSEKFVEQRQKTIQHQLNRTENELQQHLHHLAEWTDKAKPSIDSIFLSTAIERMVKNAQHRLNVEFQHKRIMLKLDVDDHHLITSVYDLEPTEEQ
;
A
#
# COMPACT_ATOMS: atom_id res chain seq x y z
N MET A 1 13.49 -4.13 -1.83
CA MET A 1 12.94 -2.96 -2.55
C MET A 1 11.78 -3.34 -3.47
N ILE A 2 11.98 -4.20 -4.48
CA ILE A 2 10.92 -4.63 -5.42
C ILE A 2 9.70 -5.23 -4.70
N TYR A 3 9.91 -6.16 -3.77
CA TYR A 3 8.80 -6.77 -3.02
C TYR A 3 7.95 -5.74 -2.26
N TYR A 4 8.60 -4.74 -1.65
CA TYR A 4 7.90 -3.65 -0.96
C TYR A 4 7.08 -2.80 -1.93
N LEU A 5 7.64 -2.47 -3.09
CA LEU A 5 6.93 -1.72 -4.14
C LEU A 5 5.72 -2.51 -4.67
N LYS A 6 5.83 -3.84 -4.79
CA LYS A 6 4.70 -4.71 -5.15
C LYS A 6 3.60 -4.72 -4.10
N LEU A 7 3.96 -4.79 -2.80
CA LEU A 7 2.98 -4.66 -1.72
C LEU A 7 2.30 -3.29 -1.74
N GLN A 8 3.06 -2.21 -1.98
CA GLN A 8 2.49 -0.88 -2.16
C GLN A 8 1.52 -0.83 -3.34
N GLN A 9 1.92 -1.37 -4.49
CA GLN A 9 1.07 -1.43 -5.67
C GLN A 9 -0.26 -2.13 -5.36
N GLN A 10 -0.21 -3.28 -4.67
CA GLN A 10 -1.39 -4.04 -4.31
C GLN A 10 -2.30 -3.27 -3.35
N LEU A 11 -1.76 -2.60 -2.34
CA LEU A 11 -2.55 -1.76 -1.44
C LEU A 11 -3.26 -0.62 -2.17
N TRP A 12 -2.57 0.06 -3.08
CA TRP A 12 -3.19 1.14 -3.86
C TRP A 12 -4.19 0.62 -4.88
N GLN A 13 -4.03 -0.62 -5.37
CA GLN A 13 -5.06 -1.30 -6.13
C GLN A 13 -6.29 -1.58 -5.26
N ASP A 14 -6.12 -2.06 -4.02
CA ASP A 14 -7.26 -2.28 -3.10
C ASP A 14 -8.02 -0.96 -2.85
N TYR A 15 -7.31 0.16 -2.65
CA TYR A 15 -7.94 1.50 -2.54
C TYR A 15 -8.74 1.87 -3.79
N TYR A 16 -8.20 1.57 -4.98
CA TYR A 16 -8.84 1.89 -6.24
C TYR A 16 -10.10 1.05 -6.45
N ASP A 17 -10.02 -0.25 -6.18
CA ASP A 17 -11.11 -1.21 -6.33
C ASP A 17 -12.28 -0.88 -5.40
N LEU A 18 -11.99 -0.45 -4.16
CA LEU A 18 -13.03 0.02 -3.23
C LEU A 18 -13.68 1.33 -3.68
N GLY A 19 -12.89 2.27 -4.20
CA GLY A 19 -13.42 3.52 -4.74
C GLY A 19 -14.40 3.27 -5.90
N ILE A 20 -14.08 2.33 -6.79
CA ILE A 20 -14.98 1.92 -7.88
C ILE A 20 -16.22 1.18 -7.37
N LYS A 21 -16.02 0.17 -6.53
CA LYS A 21 -17.09 -0.75 -6.12
C LYS A 21 -18.11 -0.08 -5.21
N ASP A 22 -17.63 0.64 -4.22
CA ASP A 22 -18.43 1.16 -3.12
C ASP A 22 -18.67 2.68 -3.24
N GLY A 23 -18.14 3.32 -4.30
CA GLY A 23 -18.27 4.76 -4.55
C GLY A 23 -17.52 5.64 -3.56
N VAL A 24 -16.66 5.05 -2.71
CA VAL A 24 -15.97 5.73 -1.61
C VAL A 24 -14.72 6.45 -2.09
N TRP A 25 -14.91 7.47 -2.93
CA TRP A 25 -13.85 8.40 -3.31
C TRP A 25 -13.81 9.58 -2.35
N ALA A 26 -13.09 9.44 -1.24
CA ALA A 26 -12.87 10.48 -0.22
C ALA A 26 -14.01 11.51 -0.10
N PRO A 27 -15.24 11.10 0.25
CA PRO A 27 -16.31 12.05 0.52
C PRO A 27 -15.88 12.89 1.71
N ARG A 28 -15.73 14.20 1.47
CA ARG A 28 -15.39 15.16 2.51
C ARG A 28 -16.67 15.56 3.21
N ILE A 29 -16.83 15.12 4.46
CA ILE A 29 -17.82 15.75 5.33
C ILE A 29 -17.31 17.14 5.75
N SER A 30 -18.22 18.07 5.99
CA SER A 30 -17.82 19.42 6.43
C SER A 30 -17.13 19.35 7.79
N LYS A 31 -16.23 20.29 8.08
CA LYS A 31 -15.55 20.37 9.39
C LYS A 31 -16.55 20.53 10.55
N VAL A 32 -17.68 21.17 10.29
CA VAL A 32 -18.74 21.38 11.27
C VAL A 32 -19.40 20.05 11.61
N LYS A 33 -19.88 19.30 10.60
CA LYS A 33 -20.47 17.96 10.79
C LYS A 33 -19.50 16.99 11.46
N ALA A 34 -18.23 16.99 11.05
CA ALA A 34 -17.22 16.15 11.67
C ALA A 34 -17.05 16.43 13.18
N LYS A 35 -17.14 17.71 13.57
CA LYS A 35 -17.04 18.12 14.97
C LYS A 35 -18.31 17.80 15.75
N GLU A 36 -19.48 18.03 15.18
CA GLU A 36 -20.79 17.74 15.81
C GLU A 36 -20.95 16.26 16.12
N HIS A 37 -20.45 15.40 15.24
CA HIS A 37 -20.63 13.96 15.35
C HIS A 37 -19.38 13.21 15.81
N ASN A 38 -18.31 13.92 16.16
CA ASN A 38 -17.02 13.35 16.54
C ASN A 38 -16.48 12.33 15.51
N THR A 39 -16.66 12.62 14.22
CA THR A 39 -16.27 11.74 13.10
C THR A 39 -15.05 12.29 12.36
N CYS A 40 -14.40 11.44 11.56
CA CYS A 40 -13.28 11.88 10.72
C CYS A 40 -13.74 12.67 9.48
N LEU A 41 -12.91 13.64 9.06
CA LEU A 41 -13.19 14.53 7.92
C LEU A 41 -13.22 13.84 6.56
N SER A 42 -12.55 12.69 6.44
CA SER A 42 -12.47 11.94 5.19
C SER A 42 -12.21 10.47 5.49
N TYR A 43 -12.98 9.59 4.85
CA TYR A 43 -12.88 8.13 4.98
C TYR A 43 -12.13 7.48 3.80
N GLY A 44 -11.17 8.19 3.20
CA GLY A 44 -10.45 7.63 2.05
C GLY A 44 -9.51 8.60 1.36
N ARG A 45 -9.07 8.23 0.14
CA ARG A 45 -8.22 9.04 -0.73
C ARG A 45 -8.99 9.37 -2.01
N SER A 46 -8.71 10.54 -2.60
CA SER A 46 -9.33 10.91 -3.88
C SER A 46 -8.77 10.03 -5.00
N GLU A 47 -9.60 9.74 -5.98
CA GLU A 47 -9.25 8.96 -7.18
C GLU A 47 -7.94 9.45 -7.81
N LYS A 48 -7.86 10.75 -8.12
CA LYS A 48 -6.66 11.38 -8.70
C LYS A 48 -5.39 11.11 -7.89
N PHE A 49 -5.49 11.08 -6.56
CA PHE A 49 -4.33 10.80 -5.70
C PHE A 49 -3.94 9.33 -5.77
N VAL A 50 -4.91 8.42 -5.75
CA VAL A 50 -4.68 6.97 -5.89
C VAL A 50 -4.01 6.66 -7.22
N GLU A 51 -4.52 7.20 -8.33
CA GLU A 51 -3.96 7.02 -9.66
C GLU A 51 -2.51 7.56 -9.76
N GLN A 52 -2.25 8.75 -9.21
CA GLN A 52 -0.91 9.33 -9.20
C GLN A 52 0.08 8.46 -8.41
N ARG A 53 -0.38 7.85 -7.31
CA ARG A 53 0.42 6.92 -6.52
C ARG A 53 0.72 5.64 -7.28
N GLN A 54 -0.28 5.04 -7.93
CA GLN A 54 -0.08 3.85 -8.76
C GLN A 54 0.95 4.11 -9.88
N LYS A 55 0.83 5.24 -10.59
CA LYS A 55 1.81 5.63 -11.64
C LYS A 55 3.22 5.78 -11.09
N THR A 56 3.36 6.42 -9.93
CA THR A 56 4.67 6.62 -9.28
C THR A 56 5.31 5.29 -8.89
N ILE A 57 4.54 4.37 -8.29
CA ILE A 57 5.03 3.05 -7.89
C ILE A 57 5.43 2.23 -9.11
N GLN A 58 4.63 2.27 -10.18
CA GLN A 58 4.97 1.57 -11.42
C GLN A 58 6.29 2.10 -12.02
N HIS A 59 6.49 3.41 -12.02
CA HIS A 59 7.75 4.00 -12.46
C HIS A 59 8.94 3.55 -11.61
N GLN A 60 8.77 3.53 -10.28
CA GLN A 60 9.80 3.06 -9.34
C GLN A 60 10.11 1.56 -9.51
N LEU A 61 9.10 0.73 -9.78
CA LEU A 61 9.27 -0.69 -10.07
C LEU A 61 10.14 -0.88 -11.32
N ASN A 62 9.75 -0.26 -12.44
CA ASN A 62 10.48 -0.38 -13.69
C ASN A 62 11.94 0.07 -13.53
N ARG A 63 12.15 1.20 -12.84
CA ARG A 63 13.51 1.69 -12.56
C ARG A 63 14.32 0.69 -11.72
N THR A 64 13.74 0.18 -10.65
CA THR A 64 14.43 -0.75 -9.74
C THR A 64 14.76 -2.07 -10.43
N GLU A 65 13.86 -2.59 -11.27
CA GLU A 65 14.08 -3.81 -12.04
C GLU A 65 15.23 -3.64 -13.04
N ASN A 66 15.28 -2.49 -13.73
CA ASN A 66 16.38 -2.17 -14.63
C ASN A 66 17.72 -2.05 -13.88
N GLU A 67 17.75 -1.34 -12.74
CA GLU A 67 18.96 -1.21 -11.90
C GLU A 67 19.42 -2.59 -11.39
N LEU A 68 18.49 -3.45 -10.98
CA LEU A 68 18.80 -4.82 -10.53
C LEU A 68 19.42 -5.65 -11.68
N GLN A 69 18.86 -5.57 -12.89
CA GLN A 69 19.40 -6.28 -14.05
C GLN A 69 20.82 -5.82 -14.38
N GLN A 70 21.08 -4.51 -14.34
CA GLN A 70 22.41 -3.95 -14.55
C GLN A 70 23.41 -4.43 -13.48
N HIS A 71 23.01 -4.43 -12.21
CA HIS A 71 23.85 -4.93 -11.12
C HIS A 71 24.15 -6.42 -11.24
N LEU A 72 23.16 -7.25 -11.63
CA LEU A 72 23.37 -8.67 -11.85
C LEU A 72 24.35 -8.93 -13.00
N HIS A 73 24.26 -8.16 -14.09
CA HIS A 73 25.18 -8.24 -15.21
C HIS A 73 26.62 -7.91 -14.79
N HIS A 74 26.82 -6.78 -14.08
CA HIS A 74 28.14 -6.40 -13.58
C HIS A 74 28.70 -7.38 -12.54
N LEU A 75 27.84 -7.96 -11.70
CA LEU A 75 28.28 -8.93 -10.71
C LEU A 75 28.79 -10.19 -11.39
N ALA A 76 28.09 -10.68 -12.43
CA ALA A 76 28.52 -11.83 -13.22
C ALA A 76 29.91 -11.60 -13.84
N GLU A 77 30.15 -10.42 -14.44
CA GLU A 77 31.46 -10.04 -14.99
C GLU A 77 32.58 -9.98 -13.95
N TRP A 78 32.24 -9.70 -12.68
CA TRP A 78 33.19 -9.55 -11.59
C TRP A 78 33.50 -10.88 -10.89
N THR A 79 32.50 -11.75 -10.69
CA THR A 79 32.70 -13.10 -10.12
C THR A 79 33.57 -13.99 -10.99
N ASP A 80 33.54 -13.83 -12.32
CA ASP A 80 34.46 -14.55 -13.22
C ASP A 80 35.93 -14.13 -12.98
N LYS A 81 36.17 -12.96 -12.38
CA LYS A 81 37.51 -12.40 -12.13
C LYS A 81 37.97 -12.56 -10.68
N ALA A 82 37.05 -12.52 -9.72
CA ALA A 82 37.35 -12.57 -8.30
C ALA A 82 36.86 -13.89 -7.71
N LYS A 83 37.77 -14.85 -7.48
CA LYS A 83 37.49 -16.03 -6.64
C LYS A 83 37.26 -15.56 -5.20
N PRO A 84 36.02 -15.48 -4.69
CA PRO A 84 35.77 -14.92 -3.38
C PRO A 84 36.21 -15.91 -2.30
N SER A 85 36.82 -15.44 -1.21
CA SER A 85 37.16 -16.28 -0.06
C SER A 85 35.97 -16.53 0.89
N ILE A 86 34.83 -15.87 0.64
CA ILE A 86 33.62 -15.96 1.45
C ILE A 86 32.80 -17.16 0.98
N ASP A 87 32.34 -17.98 1.92
CA ASP A 87 31.39 -19.06 1.66
C ASP A 87 30.09 -18.47 1.07
N SER A 88 29.91 -18.70 -0.23
CA SER A 88 28.75 -18.25 -1.01
C SER A 88 27.43 -18.77 -0.44
N ILE A 89 27.43 -19.97 0.14
CA ILE A 89 26.23 -20.61 0.70
C ILE A 89 25.80 -19.86 1.97
N PHE A 90 26.76 -19.55 2.85
CA PHE A 90 26.49 -18.81 4.07
C PHE A 90 25.96 -17.40 3.77
N LEU A 91 26.60 -16.68 2.84
CA LEU A 91 26.17 -15.34 2.44
C LEU A 91 24.76 -15.35 1.81
N SER A 92 24.51 -16.28 0.89
CA SER A 92 23.20 -16.43 0.24
C SER A 92 22.10 -16.71 1.27
N THR A 93 22.35 -17.63 2.20
CA THR A 93 21.40 -18.00 3.26
C THR A 93 21.14 -16.82 4.21
N ALA A 94 22.17 -16.06 4.58
CA ALA A 94 22.03 -14.89 5.46
C ALA A 94 21.21 -13.78 4.79
N ILE A 95 21.49 -13.48 3.51
CA ILE A 95 20.73 -12.51 2.71
C ILE A 95 19.28 -12.98 2.58
N GLU A 96 19.04 -14.24 2.24
CA GLU A 96 17.69 -14.79 2.09
C GLU A 96 16.90 -14.67 3.40
N ARG A 97 17.51 -15.00 4.54
CA ARG A 97 16.86 -14.89 5.85
C ARG A 97 16.53 -13.45 6.23
N MET A 98 17.44 -12.51 6.01
CA MET A 98 17.20 -11.08 6.26
C MET A 98 16.07 -10.54 5.37
N VAL A 99 16.09 -10.90 4.09
CA VAL A 99 15.04 -10.51 3.13
C VAL A 99 13.69 -11.10 3.56
N LYS A 100 13.60 -12.41 3.85
CA LYS A 100 12.36 -13.06 4.30
C LYS A 100 11.78 -12.43 5.56
N ASN A 101 12.62 -12.14 6.56
CA ASN A 101 12.16 -11.52 7.81
C ASN A 101 11.61 -10.10 7.59
N ALA A 102 12.32 -9.28 6.80
CA ALA A 102 11.86 -7.93 6.47
C ALA A 102 10.55 -7.98 5.65
N GLN A 103 10.45 -8.92 4.71
CA GLN A 103 9.25 -9.13 3.90
C GLN A 103 8.05 -9.57 4.74
N HIS A 104 8.25 -10.45 5.73
CA HIS A 104 7.18 -10.91 6.60
C HIS A 104 6.57 -9.76 7.41
N ARG A 105 7.40 -8.96 8.10
CA ARG A 105 6.94 -7.81 8.88
C ARG A 105 6.20 -6.79 8.00
N LEU A 106 6.71 -6.53 6.81
CA LEU A 106 6.05 -5.65 5.85
C LEU A 106 4.68 -6.20 5.44
N ASN A 107 4.58 -7.49 5.11
CA ASN A 107 3.31 -8.09 4.73
C ASN A 107 2.25 -7.95 5.85
N VAL A 108 2.63 -8.19 7.11
CA VAL A 108 1.73 -8.01 8.27
C VAL A 108 1.23 -6.56 8.37
N GLU A 109 2.11 -5.57 8.22
CA GLU A 109 1.73 -4.15 8.22
C GLU A 109 0.77 -3.82 7.06
N PHE A 110 0.99 -4.40 5.88
CA PHE A 110 0.11 -4.23 4.72
C PHE A 110 -1.26 -4.87 4.94
N GLN A 111 -1.33 -6.07 5.51
CA GLN A 111 -2.62 -6.68 5.85
C GLN A 111 -3.38 -5.83 6.86
N HIS A 112 -2.69 -5.27 7.87
CA HIS A 112 -3.32 -4.34 8.81
C HIS A 112 -3.92 -3.13 8.10
N LYS A 113 -3.19 -2.50 7.16
CA LYS A 113 -3.71 -1.37 6.39
C LYS A 113 -4.93 -1.73 5.55
N ARG A 114 -4.97 -2.93 4.97
CA ARG A 114 -6.15 -3.43 4.22
C ARG A 114 -7.36 -3.64 5.12
N ILE A 115 -7.16 -4.06 6.37
CA ILE A 115 -8.24 -4.20 7.35
C ILE A 115 -8.77 -2.82 7.73
N MET A 116 -7.88 -1.87 8.06
CA MET A 116 -8.29 -0.49 8.39
C MET A 116 -9.06 0.16 7.25
N LEU A 117 -8.62 -0.03 6.00
CA LEU A 117 -9.29 0.44 4.80
C LEU A 117 -10.75 -0.04 4.72
N LYS A 118 -11.01 -1.32 5.06
CA LYS A 118 -12.38 -1.86 5.06
C LYS A 118 -13.23 -1.24 6.17
N LEU A 119 -12.65 -1.10 7.37
CA LEU A 119 -13.35 -0.44 8.48
C LEU A 119 -13.70 1.01 8.15
N ASP A 120 -12.79 1.75 7.51
CA ASP A 120 -13.06 3.13 7.07
C ASP A 120 -14.24 3.19 6.07
N VAL A 121 -14.35 2.21 5.17
CA VAL A 121 -15.47 2.09 4.22
C VAL A 121 -16.77 1.72 4.94
N ASP A 122 -16.72 0.76 5.86
CA ASP A 122 -17.89 0.35 6.65
C ASP A 122 -18.41 1.50 7.51
N ASP A 123 -17.51 2.22 8.20
CA ASP A 123 -17.84 3.43 8.98
C ASP A 123 -18.41 4.53 8.08
N HIS A 124 -17.85 4.70 6.88
CA HIS A 124 -18.37 5.66 5.92
C HIS A 124 -19.81 5.33 5.52
N HIS A 125 -20.11 4.07 5.20
CA HIS A 125 -21.46 3.61 4.89
C HIS A 125 -22.42 3.77 6.06
N LEU A 126 -21.98 3.46 7.28
CA LEU A 126 -22.80 3.64 8.48
C LEU A 126 -23.16 5.12 8.66
N ILE A 127 -22.18 6.01 8.54
CA ILE A 127 -22.37 7.45 8.65
C ILE A 127 -23.31 7.95 7.55
N THR A 128 -23.03 7.65 6.28
CA THR A 128 -23.91 8.13 5.20
C THR A 128 -25.30 7.55 5.30
N SER A 129 -25.47 6.26 5.62
CA SER A 129 -26.81 5.68 5.81
C SER A 129 -27.57 6.35 6.96
N VAL A 130 -26.95 6.64 8.10
CA VAL A 130 -27.62 7.32 9.22
C VAL A 130 -27.91 8.79 8.91
N TYR A 131 -26.99 9.51 8.26
CA TYR A 131 -27.15 10.95 8.01
C TYR A 131 -27.98 11.29 6.78
N ASP A 132 -27.92 10.47 5.72
CA ASP A 132 -28.72 10.67 4.50
C ASP A 132 -30.19 10.29 4.72
N LEU A 133 -30.51 9.59 5.83
CA LEU A 133 -31.87 9.26 6.23
C LEU A 133 -32.58 10.34 7.06
N GLU A 134 -31.91 11.46 7.43
CA GLU A 134 -32.43 12.52 8.30
C GLU A 134 -33.37 11.98 9.41
N PRO A 135 -32.86 11.29 10.44
CA PRO A 135 -33.71 10.83 11.52
C PRO A 135 -34.35 12.05 12.19
N THR A 136 -35.67 12.20 12.01
CA THR A 136 -36.46 13.22 12.71
C THR A 136 -36.54 12.86 14.20
N GLU A 137 -36.75 13.86 15.06
CA GLU A 137 -36.77 13.73 16.55
C GLU A 137 -37.77 12.70 17.11
N GLU A 138 -38.55 12.01 16.26
CA GLU A 138 -39.56 11.02 16.63
C GLU A 138 -39.08 9.55 16.53
N GLN A 139 -37.80 9.29 16.24
CA GLN A 139 -37.20 7.95 16.21
C GLN A 139 -36.18 7.73 17.33
#